data_AF-A0A8T1YPN3-F1
#
_entry.id   AF-A0A8T1YPN3-F1
#
_cell.length_a   1.000
_cell.length_b   1.000
_cell.length_c   1.000
_cell.angle_alpha   90.00
_cell.angle_beta   90.00
_cell.angle_gamma   90.00
#
_symmetry.space_group_name_H-M   'P 1'
#
loop_
_entity.id
_entity.type
_entity.pdbx_description
1 polymer ?
#
loop_
_entity_poly.entity_id
_entity_poly.type
_entity_poly.pdbx_seq_one_letter_code
_entity_poly.pdbx_strand_id
1 'polypeptide(L)'
;MAYVVVWQFVMNGFLGYCKIGDDHYREISTRLGVRRELRGVVDMILKGYNLYVFVTRDFIRHLDLSGHDEDGFKDVSENHRLPMWRPLLSMDERERIKDNKVISFSESVAVTRSDQVLLVYTYELGTSERHRMFHLYKRDPKDLDPNIYDTRLVEVHSLGDEALFLDLGTIVPPDHTLGIEPNSIYFTSGDRICHKKPSCLDICVFNLTIKTIKRFPTLSNFIVKDAQWFLPS
;
A
#
# COMPACT_ATOMS: atom_id res chain seq x y z
N MET A 1 -18.53 -8.09 16.01
CA MET A 1 -17.56 -7.66 14.97
C MET A 1 -16.52 -8.75 14.85
N ALA A 2 -16.29 -9.28 13.66
CA ALA A 2 -15.23 -10.24 13.40
C ALA A 2 -14.06 -9.48 12.76
N TYR A 3 -12.86 -9.60 13.34
CA TYR A 3 -11.64 -9.02 12.79
C TYR A 3 -10.71 -10.15 12.34
N VAL A 4 -9.91 -9.86 11.31
CA VAL A 4 -8.82 -10.72 10.85
C VAL A 4 -7.52 -9.97 11.13
N VAL A 5 -6.54 -10.67 11.69
CA VAL A 5 -5.19 -10.13 11.86
C VAL A 5 -4.27 -10.91 10.95
N VAL A 6 -3.40 -10.21 10.22
CA VAL A 6 -2.42 -10.80 9.29
C VAL A 6 -1.02 -10.33 9.69
N TRP A 7 -0.05 -11.23 9.62
CA TRP A 7 1.34 -10.93 9.95
C TRP A 7 2.29 -11.60 8.96
N GLN A 8 3.43 -10.95 8.72
CA GLN A 8 4.47 -11.46 7.84
C GLN A 8 5.62 -12.04 8.66
N PHE A 9 5.96 -13.30 8.39
CA PHE A 9 7.18 -13.90 8.91
C PHE A 9 8.31 -13.75 7.89
N VAL A 10 9.08 -12.67 8.03
CA VAL A 10 10.13 -12.23 7.08
C VAL A 10 11.09 -13.35 6.69
N MET A 11 11.41 -14.27 7.61
CA MET A 11 12.38 -15.34 7.36
C MET A 11 11.78 -16.63 6.77
N ASN A 12 10.47 -16.86 6.92
CA ASN A 12 9.90 -18.19 6.65
C ASN A 12 9.16 -18.28 5.31
N GLY A 13 8.87 -17.16 4.65
CA GLY A 13 8.16 -17.21 3.37
C GLY A 13 6.70 -17.64 3.51
N PHE A 14 6.09 -17.37 4.65
CA PHE A 14 4.66 -17.54 4.92
C PHE A 14 4.11 -16.26 5.55
N LEU A 15 2.83 -16.00 5.31
CA LEU A 15 2.04 -15.06 6.09
C LEU A 15 1.22 -15.87 7.09
N GLY A 16 1.07 -15.38 8.30
CA GLY A 16 0.10 -15.95 9.23
C GLY A 16 -1.13 -15.07 9.30
N TYR A 17 -2.29 -15.68 9.48
CA TYR A 17 -3.51 -14.95 9.76
C TYR A 17 -4.37 -15.68 10.79
N CYS A 18 -5.21 -14.92 11.50
CA CYS A 18 -6.10 -15.43 12.53
C CYS A 18 -7.40 -14.64 12.54
N LYS A 19 -8.52 -15.34 12.67
CA LYS A 19 -9.86 -14.76 12.82
C LYS A 19 -10.26 -14.78 14.30
N ILE A 20 -11.20 -13.92 14.70
CA ILE A 20 -11.82 -14.05 16.03
C ILE A 20 -12.40 -15.46 16.18
N GLY A 21 -12.03 -16.12 17.28
CA GLY A 21 -12.49 -17.46 17.62
C GLY A 21 -11.53 -18.57 17.18
N ASP A 22 -10.52 -18.26 16.38
CA ASP A 22 -9.44 -19.20 16.10
C ASP A 22 -8.52 -19.34 17.33
N ASP A 23 -8.09 -20.56 17.64
CA ASP A 23 -7.17 -20.91 18.72
C ASP A 23 -5.69 -20.91 18.28
N HIS A 24 -5.45 -20.94 16.97
CA HIS A 24 -4.14 -20.86 16.36
C HIS A 24 -4.21 -20.07 15.04
N TYR A 25 -3.04 -19.66 14.55
CA TYR A 25 -2.95 -18.99 13.27
C TYR A 25 -2.84 -19.99 12.12
N ARG A 26 -3.35 -19.59 10.97
CA ARG A 26 -3.23 -20.34 9.72
C ARG A 26 -2.13 -19.72 8.87
N GLU A 27 -1.47 -20.56 8.07
CA GLU A 27 -0.36 -20.15 7.23
C GLU A 27 -0.78 -20.02 5.77
N ILE A 28 -0.38 -18.91 5.15
CA ILE A 28 -0.49 -18.66 3.71
C ILE A 28 0.92 -18.72 3.15
N SER A 29 1.23 -19.73 2.33
CA SER A 29 2.54 -19.78 1.68
C SER A 29 2.71 -18.64 0.69
N THR A 30 3.90 -18.03 0.69
CA THR A 30 4.31 -17.01 -0.28
C THR A 30 5.24 -17.58 -1.36
N ARG A 31 5.56 -18.87 -1.29
CA ARG A 31 6.55 -19.52 -2.17
C ARG A 31 6.13 -20.90 -2.66
N LEU A 32 5.85 -21.82 -1.74
CA LEU A 32 5.52 -23.23 -2.05
C LEU A 32 4.05 -23.34 -2.45
N GLY A 33 3.74 -24.12 -3.48
CA GLY A 33 2.36 -24.25 -3.99
C GLY A 33 1.80 -22.99 -4.68
N VAL A 34 2.55 -21.88 -4.69
CA VAL A 34 2.14 -20.62 -5.33
C VAL A 34 2.68 -20.55 -6.76
N ARG A 35 1.84 -20.09 -7.70
CA ARG A 35 2.24 -19.76 -9.08
C ARG A 35 3.46 -18.87 -9.08
N ARG A 36 4.41 -19.10 -10.01
CA ARG A 36 5.71 -18.42 -10.02
C ARG A 36 5.58 -16.90 -10.04
N GLU A 37 4.61 -16.39 -10.78
CA GLU A 37 4.29 -14.96 -10.89
C GLU A 37 3.85 -14.34 -9.56
N LEU A 38 3.16 -15.10 -8.70
CA LEU A 38 2.52 -14.62 -7.47
C LEU A 38 3.36 -14.87 -6.21
N ARG A 39 4.66 -15.15 -6.36
CA ARG A 39 5.56 -15.47 -5.24
C ARG A 39 6.17 -14.22 -4.62
N GLY A 40 6.43 -14.30 -3.32
CA GLY A 40 7.04 -13.23 -2.54
C GLY A 40 6.05 -12.19 -2.06
N VAL A 41 6.55 -11.25 -1.25
CA VAL A 41 5.76 -10.17 -0.64
C VAL A 41 6.66 -8.94 -0.63
N VAL A 42 6.18 -7.86 -1.25
CA VAL A 42 6.77 -6.52 -1.20
C VAL A 42 5.98 -5.67 -0.21
N ASP A 43 4.67 -5.61 -0.37
CA ASP A 43 3.72 -4.99 0.58
C ASP A 43 2.42 -5.81 0.60
N MET A 44 1.59 -5.60 1.63
CA MET A 44 0.28 -6.23 1.72
C MET A 44 -0.71 -5.34 2.45
N ILE A 45 -1.98 -5.48 2.10
CA ILE A 45 -3.08 -4.75 2.72
C ILE A 45 -4.29 -5.66 2.90
N LEU A 46 -4.85 -5.62 4.11
CA LEU A 46 -6.08 -6.30 4.46
C LEU A 46 -7.23 -5.28 4.45
N LYS A 47 -8.25 -5.53 3.62
CA LYS A 47 -9.49 -4.75 3.59
C LYS A 47 -10.68 -5.69 3.83
N GLY A 48 -11.25 -5.63 5.03
CA GLY A 48 -12.26 -6.60 5.45
C GLY A 48 -11.67 -8.01 5.51
N TYR A 49 -12.18 -8.91 4.69
CA TYR A 49 -11.63 -10.26 4.51
C TYR A 49 -10.73 -10.40 3.27
N ASN A 50 -10.55 -9.34 2.48
CA ASN A 50 -9.73 -9.37 1.29
C ASN A 50 -8.29 -8.98 1.63
N LEU A 51 -7.36 -9.89 1.41
CA LEU A 51 -5.93 -9.65 1.54
C LEU A 51 -5.33 -9.46 0.14
N TYR A 52 -4.83 -8.25 -0.13
CA TYR A 52 -4.09 -7.93 -1.34
C TYR A 52 -2.61 -7.94 -1.03
N VAL A 53 -1.85 -8.77 -1.74
CA VAL A 53 -0.42 -8.91 -1.58
C VAL A 53 0.25 -8.41 -2.85
N PHE A 54 1.02 -7.34 -2.74
CA PHE A 54 1.90 -6.90 -3.81
C PHE A 54 3.16 -7.77 -3.77
N VAL A 55 3.42 -8.52 -4.83
CA VAL A 55 4.46 -9.55 -4.87
C VAL A 55 5.68 -9.10 -5.66
N THR A 56 6.82 -9.79 -5.52
CA THR A 56 8.13 -9.34 -6.01
C THR A 56 8.31 -9.31 -7.53
N ARG A 57 7.30 -9.77 -8.28
CA ARG A 57 7.27 -9.75 -9.75
C ARG A 57 6.25 -8.75 -10.29
N ASP A 58 5.89 -7.76 -9.49
CA ASP A 58 4.94 -6.70 -9.83
C ASP A 58 3.52 -7.22 -10.14
N PHE A 59 3.07 -8.26 -9.44
CA PHE A 59 1.67 -8.73 -9.50
C PHE A 59 0.94 -8.41 -8.20
N ILE A 60 -0.40 -8.32 -8.27
CA ILE A 60 -1.25 -8.42 -7.08
C ILE A 60 -1.74 -9.85 -6.96
N ARG A 61 -1.46 -10.46 -5.82
CA ARG A 61 -2.14 -11.68 -5.38
C ARG A 61 -3.29 -11.28 -4.47
N HIS A 62 -4.50 -11.70 -4.78
CA HIS A 62 -5.71 -11.36 -4.03
C HIS A 62 -6.27 -12.63 -3.38
N LEU A 63 -6.35 -12.62 -2.06
CA LEU A 63 -6.82 -13.73 -1.25
C LEU A 63 -8.10 -13.33 -0.53
N ASP A 64 -9.12 -14.17 -0.66
CA ASP A 64 -10.36 -14.05 0.10
C ASP A 64 -10.25 -14.91 1.36
N LEU A 65 -10.17 -14.26 2.52
CA LEU A 65 -10.10 -14.88 3.84
C LEU A 65 -11.49 -15.10 4.45
N SER A 66 -12.59 -14.87 3.74
CA SER A 66 -13.94 -15.05 4.30
C SER A 66 -14.33 -16.52 4.43
N GLY A 67 -13.76 -17.39 3.59
CA GLY A 67 -14.11 -18.81 3.50
C GLY A 67 -13.94 -19.61 4.80
N HIS A 68 -14.79 -20.62 4.95
CA HIS A 68 -14.73 -21.64 6.01
C HIS A 68 -14.15 -22.97 5.52
N ASP A 69 -13.57 -23.00 4.32
CA ASP A 69 -13.00 -24.20 3.69
C ASP A 69 -11.77 -24.74 4.46
N GLU A 70 -11.32 -25.95 4.11
CA GLU A 70 -10.23 -26.66 4.82
C GLU A 70 -8.95 -25.82 4.93
N ASP A 71 -8.57 -25.09 3.88
CA ASP A 71 -7.39 -24.21 3.87
C ASP A 71 -7.65 -22.82 4.52
N GLY A 72 -8.91 -22.47 4.79
CA GLY A 72 -9.35 -21.24 5.46
C GLY A 72 -9.31 -19.95 4.62
N PHE A 73 -8.77 -20.01 3.41
CA PHE A 73 -8.75 -18.90 2.45
C PHE A 73 -8.85 -19.43 1.02
N LYS A 74 -9.26 -18.55 0.11
CA LYS A 74 -9.31 -18.82 -1.33
C LYS A 74 -8.43 -17.84 -2.09
N ASP A 75 -7.57 -18.36 -2.97
CA ASP A 75 -6.84 -17.51 -3.91
C ASP A 75 -7.79 -17.08 -5.03
N VAL A 76 -8.19 -15.81 -4.99
CA VAL A 76 -9.11 -15.18 -5.95
C VAL A 76 -8.38 -14.20 -6.86
N SER A 77 -7.04 -14.31 -6.93
CA SER A 77 -6.23 -13.51 -7.82
C SER A 77 -6.80 -13.57 -9.23
N GLU A 78 -7.17 -12.40 -9.75
CA GLU A 78 -7.57 -12.26 -11.15
C GLU A 78 -6.51 -12.93 -12.03
N ASN A 79 -6.94 -13.64 -13.08
CA ASN A 79 -6.07 -14.40 -13.99
C ASN A 79 -5.24 -13.48 -14.90
N HIS A 80 -4.58 -12.49 -14.31
CA HIS A 80 -3.67 -11.60 -14.97
C HIS A 80 -2.45 -12.37 -15.44
N ARG A 81 -2.15 -12.21 -16.73
CA ARG A 81 -1.03 -12.88 -17.39
C ARG A 81 0.26 -12.06 -17.33
N LEU A 82 0.15 -10.77 -17.01
CA LEU A 82 1.22 -9.79 -17.19
C LEU A 82 1.40 -8.94 -15.92
N PRO A 83 2.65 -8.60 -15.58
CA PRO A 83 2.98 -7.79 -14.41
C PRO A 83 2.59 -6.32 -14.60
N MET A 84 2.43 -5.60 -13.50
CA MET A 84 2.08 -4.19 -13.44
C MET A 84 3.33 -3.32 -13.62
N TRP A 85 3.71 -3.08 -14.88
CA TRP A 85 4.90 -2.28 -15.15
C TRP A 85 4.64 -0.80 -14.86
N ARG A 86 5.46 -0.23 -13.98
CA ARG A 86 5.47 1.23 -13.80
C ARG A 86 5.95 1.92 -15.09
N PRO A 87 5.27 3.00 -15.52
CA PRO A 87 5.80 3.90 -16.54
C PRO A 87 7.20 4.43 -16.22
N LEU A 88 7.90 4.84 -17.28
CA LEU A 88 9.14 5.58 -17.15
C LEU A 88 8.79 6.98 -16.60
N LEU A 89 9.49 7.39 -15.54
CA LEU A 89 9.41 8.77 -15.04
C LEU A 89 9.76 9.76 -16.15
N SER A 90 9.16 10.95 -16.07
CA SER A 90 9.47 12.07 -16.98
C SER A 90 10.95 12.47 -16.88
N MET A 91 11.45 13.16 -17.91
CA MET A 91 12.85 13.62 -17.92
C MET A 91 13.15 14.55 -16.76
N ASP A 92 12.28 15.52 -16.50
CA ASP A 92 12.40 16.48 -15.40
C ASP A 92 12.46 15.76 -14.03
N GLU A 93 11.68 14.71 -13.83
CA GLU A 93 11.68 13.93 -12.59
C GLU A 93 12.95 13.10 -12.45
N ARG A 94 13.44 12.51 -13.54
CA ARG A 94 14.73 11.80 -13.53
C ARG A 94 15.89 12.74 -13.19
N GLU A 95 15.88 13.94 -13.73
CA GLU A 95 16.88 14.97 -13.42
C GLU A 95 16.78 15.39 -11.95
N ARG A 96 15.57 15.67 -11.45
CA ARG A 96 15.35 15.99 -10.04
C ARG A 96 15.85 14.87 -9.10
N ILE A 97 15.58 13.62 -9.44
CA ILE A 97 16.03 12.43 -8.70
C ILE A 97 17.55 12.32 -8.72
N LYS A 98 18.17 12.59 -9.87
CA LYS A 98 19.62 12.57 -10.06
C LYS A 98 20.31 13.65 -9.24
N ASP A 99 19.77 14.87 -9.24
CA ASP A 99 20.33 16.03 -8.57
C ASP A 99 20.22 15.93 -7.04
N ASN A 100 19.09 15.43 -6.53
CA ASN A 100 18.86 15.35 -5.09
C ASN A 100 19.31 14.03 -4.43
N LYS A 101 19.78 13.06 -5.23
CA LYS A 101 20.20 11.71 -4.83
C LYS A 101 19.14 10.94 -4.02
N VAL A 102 18.68 9.82 -4.57
CA VAL A 102 17.77 8.91 -3.85
C VAL A 102 18.47 8.28 -2.65
N ILE A 103 17.92 8.53 -1.47
CA ILE A 103 18.34 7.91 -0.21
C ILE A 103 17.64 6.57 -0.03
N SER A 104 16.33 6.53 -0.31
CA SER A 104 15.56 5.31 -0.22
C SER A 104 14.38 5.33 -1.19
N PHE A 105 13.86 4.15 -1.47
CA PHE A 105 12.75 3.91 -2.36
C PHE A 105 11.88 2.83 -1.73
N SER A 106 10.57 3.06 -1.71
CA SER A 106 9.60 2.07 -1.24
C SER A 106 8.43 1.96 -2.20
N GLU A 107 7.86 0.76 -2.23
CA GLU A 107 6.69 0.41 -3.01
C GLU A 107 5.64 -0.07 -2.03
N SER A 108 4.45 0.51 -2.13
CA SER A 108 3.35 0.19 -1.22
C SER A 108 2.07 0.02 -1.99
N VAL A 109 1.16 -0.75 -1.41
CA VAL A 109 -0.18 -0.97 -1.96
C VAL A 109 -1.21 -0.23 -1.10
N ALA A 110 -2.22 0.29 -1.78
CA ALA A 110 -3.40 0.86 -1.16
C ALA A 110 -4.65 0.39 -1.91
N VAL A 111 -5.79 0.40 -1.23
CA VAL A 111 -7.08 0.01 -1.81
C VAL A 111 -8.06 1.17 -1.64
N THR A 112 -8.71 1.54 -2.74
CA THR A 112 -9.76 2.58 -2.73
C THR A 112 -11.02 2.05 -2.06
N ARG A 113 -11.98 2.93 -1.78
CA ARG A 113 -13.29 2.53 -1.27
C ARG A 113 -14.01 1.54 -2.19
N SER A 114 -13.82 1.65 -3.49
CA SER A 114 -14.41 0.78 -4.53
C SER A 114 -13.57 -0.45 -4.86
N ASP A 115 -12.70 -0.88 -3.94
CA ASP A 115 -11.83 -2.07 -4.09
C ASP A 115 -10.84 -2.00 -5.26
N GLN A 116 -10.52 -0.80 -5.75
CA GLN A 116 -9.47 -0.62 -6.75
C GLN A 116 -8.12 -0.58 -6.06
N VAL A 117 -7.16 -1.33 -6.60
CA VAL A 117 -5.79 -1.33 -6.09
C VAL A 117 -5.01 -0.17 -6.67
N LEU A 118 -4.34 0.58 -5.79
CA LEU A 118 -3.39 1.63 -6.11
C LEU A 118 -1.99 1.18 -5.69
N LEU A 119 -1.02 1.32 -6.59
CA LEU A 119 0.39 1.20 -6.27
C LEU A 119 0.96 2.57 -5.97
N VAL A 120 1.71 2.68 -4.88
CA VAL A 120 2.30 3.92 -4.41
C VAL A 120 3.81 3.76 -4.36
N TYR A 121 4.48 4.52 -5.20
CA TYR A 121 5.93 4.59 -5.25
C TYR A 121 6.38 5.82 -4.49
N THR A 122 7.23 5.61 -3.50
CA THR A 122 7.80 6.68 -2.67
C THR A 122 9.29 6.78 -2.90
N TYR A 123 9.75 7.99 -3.18
CA TYR A 123 11.17 8.31 -3.30
C TYR A 123 11.57 9.26 -2.19
N GLU A 124 12.58 8.90 -1.41
CA GLU A 124 13.20 9.79 -0.44
C GLU A 124 14.46 10.42 -1.04
N LEU A 125 14.51 11.76 -1.05
CA LEU A 125 15.59 12.57 -1.60
C LEU A 125 16.28 13.36 -0.47
N GLY A 126 17.62 13.55 -0.52
CA GLY A 126 18.39 14.31 0.52
C GLY A 126 18.34 15.83 0.36
N THR A 127 19.07 16.70 1.09
CA THR A 127 19.70 16.70 2.44
C THR A 127 19.09 17.76 3.39
N SER A 128 18.08 18.52 2.95
CA SER A 128 17.21 19.34 3.81
C SER A 128 15.99 18.52 4.24
N GLU A 129 15.25 18.94 5.27
CA GLU A 129 14.17 18.20 5.94
C GLU A 129 13.19 17.48 4.96
N ARG A 130 13.58 16.26 4.58
CA ARG A 130 12.79 15.17 4.00
C ARG A 130 11.95 15.54 2.76
N HIS A 131 12.61 15.79 1.63
CA HIS A 131 11.93 15.79 0.33
C HIS A 131 11.51 14.36 -0.04
N ARG A 132 10.21 14.06 0.05
CA ARG A 132 9.60 12.86 -0.53
C ARG A 132 8.86 13.18 -1.82
N MET A 133 8.93 12.28 -2.79
CA MET A 133 8.08 12.28 -3.98
C MET A 133 7.21 11.03 -3.96
N PHE A 134 5.94 11.20 -4.32
CA PHE A 134 4.96 10.12 -4.40
C PHE A 134 4.41 10.04 -5.81
N HIS A 135 4.35 8.82 -6.33
CA HIS A 135 3.66 8.52 -7.57
C HIS A 135 2.64 7.42 -7.31
N LEU A 136 1.39 7.70 -7.68
CA LEU A 136 0.31 6.75 -7.57
C LEU A 136 0.02 6.19 -8.95
N TYR A 137 -0.20 4.89 -9.02
CA TYR A 137 -0.54 4.21 -10.25
C TYR A 137 -1.71 3.27 -10.02
N LYS A 138 -2.51 3.09 -11.06
CA LYS A 138 -3.58 2.10 -11.11
C LYS A 138 -3.50 1.35 -12.42
N ARG A 139 -4.12 0.18 -12.46
CA ARG A 139 -4.28 -0.56 -13.70
C ARG A 139 -5.22 0.17 -14.66
N ASP A 140 -4.93 0.16 -15.96
CA ASP A 140 -5.94 0.55 -16.95
C ASP A 140 -7.00 -0.57 -17.00
N PRO A 141 -8.30 -0.26 -16.87
CA PRO A 141 -9.35 -1.25 -17.12
C PRO A 141 -9.21 -1.99 -18.47
N LYS A 142 -8.58 -1.37 -19.47
CA LYS A 142 -8.29 -1.99 -20.77
C LYS A 142 -7.30 -3.15 -20.66
N ASP A 143 -6.42 -3.16 -19.66
CA ASP A 143 -5.43 -4.23 -19.44
C ASP A 143 -6.07 -5.55 -18.95
N LEU A 144 -7.40 -5.57 -18.82
CA LEU A 144 -8.21 -6.76 -18.59
C LEU A 144 -8.61 -7.45 -19.90
N ASP A 145 -8.43 -6.81 -21.06
CA ASP A 145 -8.63 -7.44 -22.37
C ASP A 145 -7.50 -8.45 -22.62
N PRO A 146 -7.81 -9.74 -22.84
CA PRO A 146 -6.81 -10.77 -23.10
C PRO A 146 -5.97 -10.54 -24.37
N ASN A 147 -6.38 -9.62 -25.26
CA ASN A 147 -5.67 -9.27 -26.49
C ASN A 147 -4.72 -8.07 -26.34
N ILE A 148 -4.71 -7.41 -25.17
CA ILE A 148 -3.83 -6.27 -24.89
C ILE A 148 -2.59 -6.78 -24.15
N TYR A 149 -1.42 -6.49 -24.71
CA TYR A 149 -0.12 -6.84 -24.14
C TYR A 149 0.57 -5.65 -23.45
N ASP A 150 0.02 -4.44 -23.59
CA ASP A 150 0.48 -3.31 -22.80
C ASP A 150 -0.05 -3.50 -21.36
N THR A 151 0.85 -3.33 -20.40
CA THR A 151 0.57 -3.47 -18.97
C THR A 151 1.20 -2.35 -18.17
N ARG A 152 1.47 -1.25 -18.87
CA ARG A 152 1.90 -0.01 -18.24
C ARG A 152 0.76 0.52 -17.40
N LEU A 153 1.03 0.70 -16.12
CA LEU A 153 0.08 1.31 -15.23
C LEU A 153 -0.22 2.76 -15.65
N VAL A 154 -1.43 3.21 -15.35
CA VAL A 154 -1.85 4.59 -15.55
C VAL A 154 -1.52 5.38 -14.29
N GLU A 155 -0.79 6.48 -14.45
CA GLU A 155 -0.48 7.39 -13.34
C GLU A 155 -1.74 8.12 -12.87
N VAL A 156 -1.87 8.24 -11.55
CA VAL A 156 -2.97 8.92 -10.87
C VAL A 156 -2.41 10.20 -10.25
N HIS A 157 -2.73 11.34 -10.85
CA HIS A 157 -2.26 12.64 -10.37
C HIS A 157 -3.15 13.27 -9.30
N SER A 158 -4.35 12.72 -9.05
CA SER A 158 -5.29 13.23 -8.07
C SER A 158 -6.15 12.13 -7.45
N LEU A 159 -6.36 12.21 -6.13
CA LEU A 159 -7.33 11.43 -5.36
C LEU A 159 -8.70 12.12 -5.29
N GLY A 160 -8.86 13.28 -5.94
CA GLY A 160 -10.08 14.09 -5.87
C GLY A 160 -10.31 14.60 -4.45
N ASP A 161 -11.51 14.36 -3.93
CA ASP A 161 -11.89 14.79 -2.58
C ASP A 161 -11.35 13.83 -1.49
N GLU A 162 -10.72 12.73 -1.85
CA GLU A 162 -10.24 11.73 -0.89
C GLU A 162 -8.79 11.97 -0.44
N ALA A 163 -8.41 11.32 0.67
CA ALA A 163 -7.06 11.32 1.21
C ALA A 163 -6.54 9.88 1.38
N LEU A 164 -5.25 9.67 1.12
CA LEU A 164 -4.59 8.39 1.30
C LEU A 164 -3.86 8.35 2.65
N PHE A 165 -4.22 7.40 3.51
CA PHE A 165 -3.42 7.06 4.68
C PHE A 165 -2.39 6.00 4.27
N LEU A 166 -1.20 6.47 3.90
CA LEU A 166 -0.10 5.66 3.41
C LEU A 166 0.56 4.81 4.50
N ASP A 167 0.15 4.75 5.76
CA ASP A 167 0.60 3.64 6.62
C ASP A 167 -0.45 2.54 6.74
N LEU A 168 -1.67 2.85 6.30
CA LEU A 168 -2.82 1.97 6.37
C LEU A 168 -3.24 1.40 5.03
N GLY A 169 -2.66 1.85 3.92
CA GLY A 169 -3.09 1.44 2.58
C GLY A 169 -4.56 1.73 2.30
N THR A 170 -5.19 2.68 2.99
CA THR A 170 -6.62 2.98 2.85
C THR A 170 -6.84 4.41 2.37
N ILE A 171 -7.84 4.56 1.52
CA ILE A 171 -8.37 5.86 1.10
C ILE A 171 -9.54 6.22 2.02
N VAL A 172 -9.57 7.46 2.49
CA VAL A 172 -10.63 7.99 3.37
C VAL A 172 -11.27 9.24 2.75
N PRO A 173 -12.56 9.51 3.04
CA PRO A 173 -13.19 10.76 2.65
C PRO A 173 -12.53 11.96 3.35
N PRO A 174 -12.72 13.18 2.83
CA PRO A 174 -12.24 14.37 3.49
C PRO A 174 -13.04 14.60 4.77
N ASP A 175 -12.37 15.07 5.81
CA ASP A 175 -13.00 15.40 7.08
C ASP A 175 -12.33 16.65 7.65
N HIS A 176 -12.98 17.79 7.42
CA HIS A 176 -12.49 19.08 7.91
C HIS A 176 -12.50 19.20 9.43
N THR A 177 -13.33 18.40 10.13
CA THR A 177 -13.37 18.39 11.60
C THR A 177 -12.12 17.70 12.18
N LEU A 178 -11.61 16.71 11.45
CA LEU A 178 -10.38 15.98 11.77
C LEU A 178 -9.13 16.56 11.09
N GLY A 179 -9.28 17.60 10.26
CA GLY A 179 -8.19 18.20 9.49
C GLY A 179 -7.68 17.32 8.34
N ILE A 180 -8.51 16.39 7.86
CA ILE A 180 -8.20 15.55 6.70
C ILE A 180 -8.41 16.37 5.42
N GLU A 181 -7.30 16.63 4.73
CA GLU A 181 -7.25 17.44 3.52
C GLU A 181 -7.47 16.58 2.28
N PRO A 182 -8.30 17.04 1.33
CA PRO A 182 -8.50 16.33 0.08
C PRO A 182 -7.21 16.29 -0.74
N ASN A 183 -7.14 15.35 -1.68
CA ASN A 183 -6.03 15.17 -2.59
C ASN A 183 -4.65 15.09 -1.91
N SER A 184 -4.59 14.44 -0.74
CA SER A 184 -3.41 14.43 0.11
C SER A 184 -3.04 13.03 0.58
N ILE A 185 -1.75 12.82 0.87
CA ILE A 185 -1.19 11.57 1.36
C ILE A 185 -0.65 11.80 2.77
N TYR A 186 -1.21 11.08 3.73
CA TYR A 186 -0.80 11.05 5.12
C TYR A 186 0.17 9.89 5.34
N PHE A 187 1.34 10.17 5.90
CA PHE A 187 2.36 9.16 6.11
C PHE A 187 3.20 9.50 7.34
N THR A 188 3.69 8.48 8.03
CA THR A 188 4.73 8.63 9.05
C THR A 188 6.09 8.63 8.37
N SER A 189 7.09 9.21 9.03
CA SER A 189 8.45 9.16 8.52
C SER A 189 9.09 7.76 8.53
N GLY A 190 8.37 6.73 8.98
CA GLY A 190 8.79 5.33 8.91
C GLY A 190 8.50 4.68 7.56
N ASP A 191 9.04 3.49 7.38
CA ASP A 191 8.67 2.55 6.31
C ASP A 191 7.77 1.47 6.96
N ARG A 192 6.68 1.05 6.28
CA ARG A 192 5.66 0.15 6.85
C ARG A 192 6.22 -1.22 7.23
N ILE A 193 7.19 -1.72 6.47
CA ILE A 193 7.66 -3.11 6.54
C ILE A 193 9.10 -3.20 7.03
N CYS A 194 9.94 -2.23 6.70
CA CYS A 194 11.32 -2.24 7.14
C CYS A 194 11.43 -1.62 8.54
N HIS A 195 11.88 -2.42 9.52
CA HIS A 195 12.24 -2.02 10.88
C HIS A 195 13.40 -1.00 10.93
N LYS A 196 13.26 0.17 10.29
CA LYS A 196 14.12 1.31 10.57
C LYS A 196 13.76 1.83 11.96
N LYS A 197 14.78 2.23 12.73
CA LYS A 197 14.62 2.79 14.08
C LYS A 197 13.46 3.80 14.08
N PRO A 198 12.54 3.72 15.06
CA PRO A 198 11.45 4.69 15.18
C PRO A 198 12.08 6.07 15.33
N SER A 199 12.04 6.86 14.27
CA SER A 199 12.21 8.30 14.40
C SER A 199 10.88 8.87 14.85
N CYS A 200 10.92 9.96 15.63
CA CYS A 200 9.77 10.74 16.09
C CYS A 200 8.58 10.61 15.12
N LEU A 201 7.45 10.08 15.61
CA LEU A 201 6.22 9.83 14.83
C LEU A 201 5.57 11.17 14.45
N ASP A 202 6.28 11.98 13.66
CA ASP A 202 5.72 13.13 12.98
C ASP A 202 4.94 12.57 11.78
N ILE A 203 3.62 12.80 11.79
CA ILE A 203 2.79 12.57 10.62
C ILE A 203 3.04 13.72 9.66
N CYS A 204 3.31 13.36 8.41
CA CYS A 204 3.48 14.30 7.33
C CYS A 204 2.28 14.18 6.38
N VAL A 205 1.90 15.31 5.81
CA VAL A 205 0.88 15.40 4.77
C VAL A 205 1.57 15.89 3.51
N PHE A 206 1.48 15.09 2.43
CA PHE A 206 1.89 15.48 1.10
C PHE A 206 0.66 15.85 0.27
N ASN A 207 0.62 17.06 -0.27
CA ASN A 207 -0.45 17.47 -1.17
C ASN A 207 -0.09 17.12 -2.62
N LEU A 208 -0.94 16.35 -3.31
CA LEU A 208 -0.69 15.90 -4.68
C LEU A 208 -0.72 17.04 -5.71
N THR A 209 -1.51 18.10 -5.48
CA THR A 209 -1.63 19.24 -6.40
C THR A 209 -0.37 20.10 -6.38
N ILE A 210 0.05 20.55 -5.20
CA ILE A 210 1.17 21.50 -5.07
C ILE A 210 2.51 20.80 -4.83
N LYS A 211 2.51 19.48 -4.63
CA LYS A 211 3.70 18.64 -4.39
C LYS A 211 4.55 19.12 -3.21
N THR A 212 3.90 19.57 -2.13
CA THR A 212 4.55 20.03 -0.90
C THR A 212 4.26 19.10 0.28
N ILE A 213 5.19 19.08 1.24
CA ILE A 213 5.07 18.33 2.49
C ILE A 213 4.90 19.34 3.62
N LYS A 214 3.96 19.07 4.52
CA LYS A 214 3.85 19.74 5.81
C LYS A 214 3.73 18.73 6.93
N ARG A 215 4.14 19.13 8.13
CA ARG A 215 3.90 18.33 9.34
C ARG A 215 2.46 18.51 9.78
N PHE A 216 1.80 17.42 10.11
CA PHE A 216 0.46 17.43 10.68
C PHE A 216 0.58 17.81 12.16
N PRO A 217 0.07 18.98 12.59
CA PRO A 217 0.49 19.59 13.85
C PRO A 217 -0.13 18.97 15.11
N THR A 218 -1.01 17.96 15.02
CA THR A 218 -1.74 17.50 16.21
C THR A 218 -2.14 16.04 16.15
N LEU A 219 -1.42 15.22 16.92
CA LEU A 219 -1.80 13.85 17.28
C LEU A 219 -2.58 13.78 18.60
N SER A 220 -2.60 14.85 19.41
CA SER A 220 -3.12 14.82 20.79
C SER A 220 -4.62 14.53 20.91
N ASN A 221 -5.40 14.73 19.85
CA ASN A 221 -6.83 14.42 19.82
C ASN A 221 -7.13 13.02 19.28
N PHE A 222 -6.14 12.34 18.69
CA PHE A 222 -6.28 10.97 18.23
C PHE A 222 -5.67 10.05 19.29
N ILE A 223 -6.45 9.10 19.82
CA ILE A 223 -5.90 8.01 20.65
C ILE A 223 -5.14 7.06 19.71
N VAL A 224 -3.95 7.47 19.29
CA VAL A 224 -3.08 6.68 18.42
C VAL A 224 -2.27 5.76 19.30
N LYS A 225 -2.70 4.50 19.38
CA LYS A 225 -1.82 3.43 19.86
C LYS A 225 -0.95 2.98 18.70
N ASP A 226 0.30 2.60 18.98
CA ASP A 226 1.29 2.08 18.01
C ASP A 226 0.79 0.89 17.15
N ALA A 227 -0.37 0.33 17.46
CA ALA A 227 -1.06 -0.65 16.64
C ALA A 227 -1.81 0.05 15.50
N GLN A 228 -1.13 0.18 14.36
CA GLN A 228 -1.67 0.40 13.00
C GLN A 228 -3.13 0.87 12.97
N TRP A 229 -3.31 2.16 13.27
CA TRP A 229 -4.49 3.00 13.11
C TRP A 229 -5.81 2.27 12.77
N PHE A 230 -6.50 1.80 13.80
CA PHE A 230 -7.89 1.40 13.70
C PHE A 230 -8.76 2.64 13.43
N LEU A 231 -9.17 2.84 12.18
CA LEU A 231 -10.36 3.60 11.91
C LEU A 231 -11.55 2.65 12.10
N PRO A 232 -12.53 2.97 12.97
CA PRO A 232 -13.76 2.19 13.02
C PRO A 232 -14.44 2.25 11.65
N SER A 233 -14.96 1.09 11.23
CA SER A 233 -15.84 0.97 10.05
C SER A 233 -17.23 1.50 10.34
#